data_AF-A0A8D8A7E8-F1
#
_entry.id   AF-A0A8D8A7E8-F1
#
_cell.length_a   1.000
_cell.length_b   1.000
_cell.length_c   1.000
_cell.angle_alpha   90.00
_cell.angle_beta   90.00
_cell.angle_gamma   90.00
#
_symmetry.space_group_name_H-M   'P 1'
#
loop_
_entity.id
_entity.type
_entity.pdbx_description
1 polymer ?
#
loop_
_entity_poly.entity_id
_entity_poly.type
_entity_poly.pdbx_seq_one_letter_code
_entity_poly.pdbx_strand_id
1 'polypeptide(L)'
;MTTERQTASMSGRSKIGLVMPNMAAVSEGDSNWAVQQLAILREEVPDLRMLFFAGGSHTRFNRFVREESRDVFPLRELGSGAVIDAVNVQTLPVIQRIQREPRRIVNPRCGGDWVQADWGSNTINQYVEPQGVVFYRLHPNYFFRAGDNRRIRIQGHGFAPLTVCQSRWVQLPRSNATQNMDVINCRVVNSDSVDIDLSNACDGHTVIHSCPPLFFSVEFAVRSQQNAFRCTDNECRFPDMARFAVMADNLGCFSSAGKAISSLVVLLVALVAVFFRQ
;
A
#
# COMPACT_ATOMS: atom_id res chain seq x y z
N MET A 1 -3.67 -12.54 3.09
CA MET A 1 -3.55 -12.89 1.66
C MET A 1 -4.33 -14.16 1.32
N THR A 2 -4.39 -15.15 2.22
CA THR A 2 -5.26 -16.34 2.02
C THR A 2 -6.74 -15.99 1.84
N THR A 3 -7.28 -15.08 2.66
CA THR A 3 -8.67 -14.63 2.55
C THR A 3 -8.93 -13.87 1.25
N GLU A 4 -8.01 -13.00 0.84
CA GLU A 4 -8.09 -12.29 -0.43
C GLU A 4 -8.12 -13.26 -1.62
N ARG A 5 -7.31 -14.33 -1.58
CA ARG A 5 -7.33 -15.41 -2.58
C ARG A 5 -8.66 -16.17 -2.58
N GLN A 6 -9.15 -16.57 -1.42
CA GLN A 6 -10.42 -17.30 -1.29
C GLN A 6 -11.64 -16.49 -1.77
N THR A 7 -11.60 -15.16 -1.63
CA THR A 7 -12.70 -14.26 -1.98
C THR A 7 -12.49 -13.54 -3.31
N ALA A 8 -11.40 -13.83 -4.02
CA ALA A 8 -10.98 -13.12 -5.23
C ALA A 8 -10.93 -11.57 -5.04
N SER A 9 -10.63 -11.11 -3.82
CA SER A 9 -10.74 -9.70 -3.43
C SER A 9 -9.42 -8.97 -3.60
N MET A 10 -9.45 -7.81 -4.29
CA MET A 10 -8.28 -6.92 -4.41
C MET A 10 -8.04 -6.07 -3.13
N SER A 11 -8.71 -6.41 -2.02
CA SER A 11 -8.71 -5.77 -0.69
C SER A 11 -9.24 -4.33 -0.65
N GLY A 12 -8.68 -3.42 -1.44
CA GLY A 12 -9.10 -2.00 -1.48
C GLY A 12 -8.96 -1.25 -0.15
N ARG A 13 -8.28 -1.80 0.86
CA ARG A 13 -8.10 -1.20 2.20
C ARG A 13 -6.64 -1.23 2.64
N SER A 14 -6.15 -0.18 3.28
CA SER A 14 -4.79 -0.17 3.84
C SER A 14 -4.62 -1.25 4.91
N LYS A 15 -3.39 -1.80 5.05
CA LYS A 15 -3.04 -2.75 6.12
C LYS A 15 -2.15 -2.04 7.12
N ILE A 16 -2.66 -1.82 8.33
CA ILE A 16 -1.93 -1.08 9.36
C ILE A 16 -1.86 -1.91 10.63
N GLY A 17 -0.66 -2.08 11.17
CA GLY A 17 -0.42 -2.62 12.50
C GLY A 17 -0.05 -1.48 13.44
N LEU A 18 -0.93 -1.16 14.39
CA LEU A 18 -0.66 -0.16 15.42
C LEU A 18 -0.21 -0.86 16.71
N VAL A 19 0.98 -0.53 17.20
CA VAL A 19 1.53 -1.03 18.45
C VAL A 19 1.52 0.11 19.47
N MET A 20 0.92 -0.12 20.63
CA MET A 20 0.73 0.90 21.67
C MET A 20 1.39 0.50 22.98
N PRO A 21 2.73 0.51 23.07
CA PRO A 21 3.42 0.20 24.30
C PRO A 21 3.37 1.42 25.23
N ASN A 22 3.11 1.20 26.52
CA ASN A 22 3.23 2.27 27.51
C ASN A 22 4.72 2.55 27.83
N MET A 23 5.24 1.99 28.93
CA MET A 23 6.63 2.20 29.36
C MET A 23 7.55 0.99 29.09
N ALA A 24 7.09 0.02 28.30
CA ALA A 24 7.87 -1.19 28.03
C ALA A 24 9.21 -0.87 27.35
N ALA A 25 10.28 -1.38 27.95
CA ALA A 25 11.61 -1.43 27.35
C ALA A 25 11.71 -2.63 26.40
N VAL A 26 12.54 -2.51 25.37
CA VAL A 26 12.88 -3.61 24.48
C VAL A 26 14.36 -3.89 24.68
N SER A 27 14.70 -5.12 25.08
CA SER A 27 16.10 -5.52 25.22
C SER A 27 16.81 -5.51 23.87
N GLU A 28 18.13 -5.40 23.84
CA GLU A 28 18.88 -5.40 22.57
C GLU A 28 18.71 -6.73 21.80
N GLY A 29 18.69 -7.87 22.52
CA GLY A 29 18.45 -9.19 21.94
C GLY A 29 17.08 -9.29 21.26
N ASP A 30 16.03 -8.88 21.96
CA ASP A 30 14.66 -8.86 21.40
C ASP A 30 14.55 -7.88 20.24
N SER A 31 15.25 -6.75 20.33
CA SER A 31 15.26 -5.74 19.28
C SER A 31 15.85 -6.27 17.97
N ASN A 32 16.98 -6.97 18.04
CA ASN A 32 17.62 -7.56 16.87
C ASN A 32 16.77 -8.68 16.26
N TRP A 33 16.17 -9.53 17.10
CA TRP A 33 15.23 -10.55 16.65
C TRP A 33 14.00 -9.93 15.98
N ALA A 34 13.39 -8.91 16.58
CA ALA A 34 12.23 -8.23 16.03
C ALA A 34 12.54 -7.57 14.67
N VAL A 35 13.72 -6.95 14.51
CA VAL A 35 14.15 -6.39 13.22
C VAL A 35 14.23 -7.47 12.14
N GLN A 36 14.76 -8.66 12.46
CA GLN A 36 14.81 -9.79 11.53
C GLN A 36 13.40 -10.27 11.15
N GLN A 37 12.50 -10.43 12.13
CA GLN A 37 11.12 -10.84 11.87
C GLN A 37 10.36 -9.79 11.05
N LEU A 38 10.59 -8.50 11.30
CA LEU A 38 10.01 -7.43 10.51
C LEU A 38 10.53 -7.41 9.07
N ALA A 39 11.78 -7.81 8.84
CA ALA A 39 12.30 -7.97 7.48
C ALA A 39 11.51 -9.05 6.72
N ILE A 40 11.33 -10.23 7.31
CA ILE A 40 10.52 -11.32 6.74
C ILE A 40 9.08 -10.84 6.50
N LEU A 41 8.47 -10.17 7.50
CA LEU A 41 7.10 -9.67 7.39
C LEU A 41 6.94 -8.63 6.27
N ARG A 42 7.97 -7.83 5.99
CA ARG A 42 7.97 -6.86 4.87
C ARG A 42 8.08 -7.54 3.51
N GLU A 43 8.66 -8.73 3.43
CA GLU A 43 8.67 -9.55 2.20
C GLU A 43 7.32 -10.23 2.00
N GLU A 44 6.77 -10.81 3.07
CA GLU A 44 5.51 -11.56 3.01
C GLU A 44 4.29 -10.64 2.87
N VAL A 45 4.30 -9.48 3.54
CA VAL A 45 3.19 -8.53 3.56
C VAL A 45 3.72 -7.12 3.29
N PRO A 46 4.12 -6.82 2.05
CA PRO A 46 4.81 -5.58 1.70
C PRO A 46 3.96 -4.31 1.86
N ASP A 47 2.63 -4.48 1.90
CA ASP A 47 1.65 -3.43 2.12
C ASP A 47 1.32 -3.18 3.59
N LEU A 48 1.90 -3.96 4.53
CA LEU A 48 1.75 -3.70 5.96
C LEU A 48 2.58 -2.48 6.38
N ARG A 49 1.89 -1.49 6.94
CA ARG A 49 2.52 -0.35 7.62
C ARG A 49 2.45 -0.55 9.13
N MET A 50 3.61 -0.55 9.77
CA MET A 50 3.71 -0.57 11.23
C MET A 50 3.75 0.87 11.75
N LEU A 51 2.90 1.18 12.71
CA LEU A 51 2.88 2.46 13.44
C LEU A 51 3.08 2.16 14.93
N PHE A 52 3.82 3.03 15.60
CA PHE A 52 4.05 2.94 17.05
C PHE A 52 3.50 4.18 17.72
N PHE A 53 2.65 3.99 18.72
CA PHE A 53 2.15 5.07 19.57
C PHE A 53 2.56 4.76 21.01
N ALA A 54 3.70 5.31 21.41
CA ALA A 54 4.51 4.74 22.48
C ALA A 54 4.80 5.72 23.62
N GLY A 55 4.66 5.25 24.86
CA GLY A 55 5.00 6.00 26.07
C GLY A 55 6.50 6.13 26.29
N GLY A 56 6.95 7.10 27.09
CA GLY A 56 8.38 7.32 27.38
C GLY A 56 9.21 7.73 26.16
N SER A 57 10.43 7.19 26.02
CA SER A 57 11.32 7.50 24.89
C SER A 57 10.87 6.76 23.61
N HIS A 58 9.87 7.30 22.90
CA HIS A 58 9.26 6.68 21.72
C HIS A 58 10.27 6.33 20.61
N THR A 59 11.37 7.09 20.50
CA THR A 59 12.44 6.88 19.50
C THR A 59 13.10 5.50 19.57
N ARG A 60 12.95 4.77 20.69
CA ARG A 60 13.38 3.37 20.80
C ARG A 60 12.76 2.44 19.76
N PHE A 61 11.62 2.81 19.18
CA PHE A 61 10.94 2.02 18.16
C PHE A 61 11.30 2.41 16.71
N ASN A 62 12.19 3.38 16.50
CA ASN A 62 12.59 3.87 15.16
C ASN A 62 13.02 2.74 14.21
N ARG A 63 13.80 1.79 14.71
CA ARG A 63 14.28 0.62 13.93
C ARG A 63 13.18 -0.36 13.47
N PHE A 64 11.98 -0.27 14.03
CA PHE A 64 10.89 -1.19 13.67
C PHE A 64 9.96 -0.62 12.59
N VAL A 65 10.02 0.68 12.33
CA VAL A 65 9.21 1.33 11.30
C VAL A 65 9.99 1.50 10.00
N ARG A 66 9.32 1.98 8.94
CA ARG A 66 9.98 2.35 7.68
C ARG A 66 10.39 3.81 7.71
N GLU A 67 9.60 4.66 8.36
CA GLU A 67 9.85 6.10 8.39
C GLU A 67 9.66 6.64 9.81
N GLU A 68 10.78 6.84 10.48
CA GLU A 68 10.86 7.22 11.89
C GLU A 68 10.06 8.50 12.19
N SER A 69 10.19 9.51 11.33
CA SER A 69 9.53 10.81 11.49
C SER A 69 8.01 10.80 11.27
N ARG A 70 7.46 9.73 10.67
CA ARG A 70 6.05 9.66 10.27
C ARG A 70 5.28 8.50 10.88
N ASP A 71 5.97 7.51 11.46
CA ASP A 71 5.35 6.27 11.94
C ASP A 71 5.51 6.04 13.45
N VAL A 72 6.31 6.84 14.14
CA VAL A 72 6.50 6.76 15.59
C VAL A 72 5.91 8.01 16.24
N PHE A 73 4.99 7.80 17.18
CA PHE A 73 4.22 8.83 17.85
C PHE A 73 4.42 8.74 19.36
N PRO A 74 4.61 9.87 20.06
CA PRO A 74 4.70 9.88 21.51
C PRO A 74 3.32 9.74 22.15
N LEU A 75 3.18 8.80 23.07
CA LEU A 75 2.08 8.71 24.03
C LEU A 75 2.58 9.35 25.34
N ARG A 76 1.83 10.31 25.88
CA ARG A 76 2.15 11.00 27.13
C ARG A 76 1.09 10.67 28.16
N GLU A 77 1.49 10.56 29.42
CA GLU A 77 0.54 10.41 30.52
C GLU A 77 -0.38 11.64 30.57
N LEU A 78 -1.66 11.40 30.87
CA LEU A 78 -2.65 12.47 30.94
C LEU A 78 -2.38 13.28 32.21
N GLY A 79 -1.77 14.46 32.08
CA GLY A 79 -1.60 15.41 33.18
C GLY A 79 -2.95 15.98 33.63
N SER A 80 -3.13 16.21 34.94
CA SER A 80 -4.32 16.86 35.47
C SER A 80 -4.33 18.36 35.14
N GLY A 81 -4.76 18.74 33.93
CA GLY A 81 -5.20 20.11 33.66
C GLY A 81 -4.69 20.81 32.40
N ALA A 82 -3.82 20.21 31.59
CA ALA A 82 -3.38 20.83 30.33
C ALA A 82 -4.22 20.33 29.13
N VAL A 83 -4.75 21.24 28.32
CA VAL A 83 -5.47 20.92 27.05
C VAL A 83 -4.62 20.07 26.10
N ILE A 84 -3.30 20.20 26.20
CA ILE A 84 -2.29 19.51 25.37
C ILE A 84 -2.25 18.00 25.68
N ASP A 85 -2.70 17.58 26.86
CA ASP A 85 -2.63 16.19 27.30
C ASP A 85 -3.90 15.40 26.97
N ALA A 86 -4.95 16.04 26.43
CA ALA A 86 -6.20 15.33 26.16
C ALA A 86 -6.03 14.21 25.12
N VAL A 87 -6.78 13.12 25.29
CA VAL A 87 -6.70 11.90 24.44
C VAL A 87 -6.86 12.24 22.96
N ASN A 88 -7.77 13.14 22.62
CA ASN A 88 -7.98 13.60 21.24
C ASN A 88 -6.74 14.29 20.65
N VAL A 89 -6.04 15.12 21.42
CA VAL A 89 -4.83 15.83 20.96
C VAL A 89 -3.71 14.85 20.70
N GLN A 90 -3.49 13.88 21.59
CA GLN A 90 -2.43 12.89 21.45
C GLN A 90 -2.71 11.86 20.34
N THR A 91 -3.96 11.47 20.11
CA THR A 91 -4.34 10.46 19.11
C THR A 91 -4.51 11.03 17.70
N LEU A 92 -4.77 12.33 17.57
CA LEU A 92 -5.02 12.97 16.27
C LEU A 92 -3.89 12.75 15.24
N PRO A 93 -2.59 12.87 15.57
CA PRO A 93 -1.52 12.60 14.62
C PRO A 93 -1.51 11.16 14.10
N VAL A 94 -1.80 10.19 14.98
CA VAL A 94 -1.90 8.77 14.62
C VAL A 94 -3.08 8.53 13.67
N ILE A 95 -4.24 9.09 14.00
CA ILE A 95 -5.45 8.99 13.18
C ILE A 95 -5.22 9.62 11.79
N GLN A 96 -4.63 10.81 11.75
CA GLN A 96 -4.30 11.48 10.49
C GLN A 96 -3.30 10.67 9.65
N ARG A 97 -2.31 10.04 10.29
CA ARG A 97 -1.36 9.16 9.60
C ARG A 97 -2.03 7.94 9.00
N ILE A 98 -2.95 7.31 9.74
CA ILE A 98 -3.77 6.18 9.27
C ILE A 98 -4.63 6.59 8.07
N GLN A 99 -5.30 7.74 8.16
CA GLN A 99 -6.15 8.27 7.09
C GLN A 99 -5.38 8.65 5.81
N ARG A 100 -4.11 9.04 5.95
CA ARG A 100 -3.22 9.38 4.82
C ARG A 100 -2.56 8.18 4.17
N GLU A 101 -2.65 6.98 4.75
CA GLU A 101 -2.09 5.77 4.13
C GLU A 101 -2.94 5.37 2.91
N PRO A 102 -2.34 5.25 1.71
CA PRO A 102 -3.08 4.82 0.53
C PRO A 102 -3.70 3.43 0.71
N ARG A 103 -4.87 3.22 0.11
CA ARG A 103 -5.48 1.90 0.01
C ARG A 103 -4.58 0.97 -0.81
N ARG A 104 -4.48 -0.29 -0.44
CA ARG A 104 -3.70 -1.25 -1.24
C ARG A 104 -4.56 -1.85 -2.36
N ILE A 105 -3.94 -2.05 -3.51
CA ILE A 105 -4.42 -2.98 -4.54
C ILE A 105 -3.53 -4.21 -4.47
N VAL A 106 -4.14 -5.39 -4.35
CA VAL A 106 -3.43 -6.68 -4.38
C VAL A 106 -3.92 -7.52 -5.54
N ASN A 107 -3.04 -8.39 -6.04
CA ASN A 107 -3.47 -9.49 -6.90
C ASN A 107 -4.00 -10.63 -6.00
N PRO A 108 -5.32 -10.91 -5.99
CA PRO A 108 -5.88 -11.95 -5.14
C PRO A 108 -5.39 -13.34 -5.52
N ARG A 109 -4.88 -13.56 -6.74
CA ARG A 109 -4.28 -14.84 -7.12
C ARG A 109 -3.00 -15.12 -6.31
N CYS A 110 -2.33 -14.06 -5.84
CA CYS A 110 -1.25 -14.18 -4.87
C CYS A 110 -1.81 -14.51 -3.49
N GLY A 111 -1.39 -15.64 -2.95
CA GLY A 111 -1.59 -16.02 -1.55
C GLY A 111 -0.38 -15.63 -0.73
N GLY A 112 -0.36 -16.08 0.51
CA GLY A 112 0.79 -15.87 1.39
C GLY A 112 2.05 -16.63 0.97
N ASP A 113 1.97 -17.49 -0.04
CA ASP A 113 3.09 -18.25 -0.62
C ASP A 113 3.71 -17.55 -1.84
N TRP A 114 3.11 -16.46 -2.32
CA TRP A 114 3.50 -15.76 -3.56
C TRP A 114 3.54 -16.64 -4.81
N VAL A 115 2.80 -17.75 -4.82
CA VAL A 115 2.68 -18.64 -5.98
C VAL A 115 1.43 -18.27 -6.78
N GLN A 116 1.52 -18.30 -8.10
CA GLN A 116 0.40 -18.03 -9.01
C GLN A 116 0.21 -19.22 -9.93
N ALA A 117 -1.00 -19.79 -9.96
CA ALA A 117 -1.34 -20.90 -10.85
C ALA A 117 -1.85 -20.40 -12.22
N ASP A 118 -2.58 -19.28 -12.21
CA ASP A 118 -3.30 -18.74 -13.36
C ASP A 118 -3.09 -17.23 -13.52
N TRP A 119 -3.20 -16.74 -14.76
CA TRP A 119 -3.20 -15.31 -15.08
C TRP A 119 -4.61 -14.85 -15.38
N GLY A 120 -4.89 -13.56 -15.20
CA GLY A 120 -6.18 -13.01 -15.57
C GLY A 120 -6.41 -11.60 -15.04
N SER A 121 -7.68 -11.21 -15.05
CA SER A 121 -8.15 -9.91 -14.57
C SER A 121 -8.90 -10.06 -13.25
N ASN A 122 -8.84 -9.03 -12.40
CA ASN A 122 -9.74 -8.84 -11.28
C ASN A 122 -10.26 -7.42 -11.30
N THR A 123 -11.50 -7.23 -10.86
CA THR A 123 -12.14 -5.93 -10.82
C THR A 123 -12.73 -5.68 -9.44
N ILE A 124 -12.58 -4.45 -8.95
CA ILE A 124 -13.31 -3.96 -7.78
C ILE A 124 -14.05 -2.68 -8.14
N ASN A 125 -15.30 -2.58 -7.70
CA ASN A 125 -16.02 -1.32 -7.71
C ASN A 125 -15.59 -0.49 -6.49
N GLN A 126 -15.47 0.81 -6.69
CA GLN A 126 -15.09 1.78 -5.68
C GLN A 126 -15.91 3.05 -5.88
N TYR A 127 -15.95 3.85 -4.82
CA TYR A 127 -16.74 5.07 -4.79
C TYR A 127 -15.88 6.20 -4.23
N VAL A 128 -16.12 7.40 -4.75
CA VAL A 128 -15.50 8.63 -4.26
C VAL A 128 -16.60 9.61 -3.88
N GLU A 129 -16.43 10.22 -2.71
CA GLU A 129 -17.32 11.27 -2.21
C GLU A 129 -17.20 12.53 -3.09
N PRO A 130 -18.24 13.37 -3.17
CA PRO A 130 -18.13 14.68 -3.82
C PRO A 130 -16.98 15.49 -3.23
N GLN A 131 -16.17 16.11 -4.09
CA GLN A 131 -14.94 16.83 -3.70
C GLN A 131 -13.90 15.96 -2.95
N GLY A 132 -14.14 14.65 -2.88
CA GLY A 132 -13.27 13.69 -2.25
C GLY A 132 -12.19 13.18 -3.20
N VAL A 133 -11.22 12.48 -2.61
CA VAL A 133 -10.16 11.80 -3.34
C VAL A 133 -9.78 10.54 -2.60
N VAL A 134 -9.56 9.47 -3.37
CA VAL A 134 -9.12 8.18 -2.85
C VAL A 134 -7.74 7.87 -3.40
N PHE A 135 -6.80 7.52 -2.52
CA PHE A 135 -5.43 7.15 -2.89
C PHE A 135 -5.26 5.65 -2.84
N TYR A 136 -4.51 5.14 -3.82
CA TYR A 136 -4.17 3.75 -3.96
C TYR A 136 -2.67 3.56 -4.14
N ARG A 137 -2.19 2.40 -3.68
CA ARG A 137 -0.83 1.92 -3.86
C ARG A 137 -0.87 0.49 -4.36
N LEU A 138 -0.05 0.21 -5.36
CA LEU A 138 0.23 -1.14 -5.85
C LEU A 138 1.72 -1.44 -5.66
N HIS A 139 2.03 -2.53 -4.97
CA HIS A 139 3.39 -2.94 -4.69
C HIS A 139 4.10 -3.53 -5.92
N PRO A 140 5.42 -3.29 -6.11
CA PRO A 140 6.23 -3.90 -7.19
C PRO A 140 6.16 -5.42 -7.25
N ASN A 141 5.89 -6.09 -6.12
CA ASN A 141 5.71 -7.53 -6.07
C ASN A 141 4.66 -8.05 -7.07
N TYR A 142 3.74 -7.20 -7.53
CA TYR A 142 2.70 -7.58 -8.49
C TYR A 142 3.04 -7.28 -9.95
N PHE A 143 4.14 -6.58 -10.24
CA PHE A 143 4.50 -6.17 -11.60
C PHE A 143 6.02 -6.11 -11.88
N PHE A 144 6.85 -6.68 -11.00
CA PHE A 144 8.30 -6.51 -11.05
C PHE A 144 8.98 -7.03 -12.33
N ARG A 145 8.61 -8.21 -12.82
CA ARG A 145 9.20 -8.75 -14.06
C ARG A 145 8.45 -8.23 -15.26
N ALA A 146 9.10 -8.11 -16.43
CA ALA A 146 8.39 -7.81 -17.67
C ALA A 146 7.23 -8.80 -17.92
N GLY A 147 6.15 -8.34 -18.55
CA GLY A 147 5.04 -9.22 -18.92
C GLY A 147 3.96 -8.53 -19.73
N ASP A 148 3.27 -9.31 -20.56
CA ASP A 148 2.35 -8.78 -21.56
C ASP A 148 1.02 -8.32 -20.96
N ASN A 149 0.56 -7.15 -21.43
CA ASN A 149 -0.73 -6.57 -21.07
C ASN A 149 -0.92 -6.45 -19.56
N ARG A 150 0.16 -6.17 -18.82
CA ARG A 150 0.08 -5.93 -17.39
C ARG A 150 -0.30 -4.48 -17.15
N ARG A 151 -1.46 -4.24 -16.59
CA ARG A 151 -1.95 -2.87 -16.40
C ARG A 151 -2.95 -2.75 -15.26
N ILE A 152 -3.08 -1.52 -14.79
CA ILE A 152 -4.22 -1.10 -13.97
C ILE A 152 -5.12 -0.25 -14.85
N ARG A 153 -6.39 -0.61 -14.95
CA ARG A 153 -7.40 0.16 -15.66
C ARG A 153 -8.36 0.79 -14.65
N ILE A 154 -8.59 2.08 -14.79
CA ILE A 154 -9.58 2.83 -14.01
C ILE A 154 -10.69 3.23 -14.97
N GLN A 155 -11.90 2.76 -14.73
CA GLN A 155 -13.07 3.04 -15.56
C GLN A 155 -14.13 3.81 -14.76
N GLY A 156 -14.57 4.94 -15.28
CA GLY A 156 -15.70 5.66 -14.72
C GLY A 156 -17.04 5.07 -15.21
N HIS A 157 -18.10 5.22 -14.41
CA HIS A 157 -19.45 4.72 -14.75
C HIS A 157 -20.42 5.81 -15.24
N GLY A 158 -19.93 7.01 -15.59
CA GLY A 158 -20.79 8.10 -16.06
C GLY A 158 -21.59 8.83 -14.97
N PHE A 159 -21.24 8.62 -13.69
CA PHE A 159 -21.91 9.25 -12.55
C PHE A 159 -21.50 10.72 -12.40
N ALA A 160 -20.20 10.97 -12.54
CA ALA A 160 -19.56 12.28 -12.54
C ALA A 160 -18.19 12.16 -13.23
N PRO A 161 -17.63 13.25 -13.79
CA PRO A 161 -16.25 13.26 -14.24
C PRO A 161 -15.29 13.07 -13.05
N LEU A 162 -14.36 12.15 -13.23
CA LEU A 162 -13.33 11.78 -12.28
C LEU A 162 -11.96 12.15 -12.83
N THR A 163 -11.09 12.70 -11.99
CA THR A 163 -9.70 12.94 -12.33
C THR A 163 -8.86 11.81 -11.76
N VAL A 164 -8.20 11.05 -12.63
CA VAL A 164 -7.31 9.95 -12.27
C VAL A 164 -5.88 10.44 -12.40
N CYS A 165 -5.13 10.46 -11.30
CA CYS A 165 -3.72 10.85 -11.30
C CYS A 165 -2.84 9.66 -10.92
N GLN A 166 -1.65 9.56 -11.51
CA GLN A 166 -0.69 8.50 -11.21
C GLN A 166 0.72 9.04 -11.02
N SER A 167 1.51 8.35 -10.20
CA SER A 167 2.94 8.61 -10.01
C SER A 167 3.67 7.37 -9.50
N ARG A 168 4.97 7.32 -9.74
CA ARG A 168 5.90 6.32 -9.19
C ARG A 168 6.63 6.82 -7.95
N TRP A 169 6.59 8.13 -7.72
CA TRP A 169 7.41 8.82 -6.71
C TRP A 169 6.59 9.61 -5.70
N VAL A 170 5.42 10.12 -6.11
CA VAL A 170 4.52 10.87 -5.23
C VAL A 170 3.49 9.91 -4.64
N GLN A 171 3.49 9.75 -3.32
CA GLN A 171 2.59 8.81 -2.61
C GLN A 171 1.11 9.20 -2.71
N LEU A 172 0.83 10.51 -2.80
CA LEU A 172 -0.52 11.09 -2.85
C LEU A 172 -0.67 11.97 -4.11
N PRO A 173 -0.61 11.39 -5.32
CA PRO A 173 -0.66 12.16 -6.56
C PRO A 173 -2.00 12.89 -6.67
N ARG A 174 -2.00 14.17 -7.04
CA ARG A 174 -3.21 14.99 -7.21
C ARG A 174 -3.02 15.96 -8.37
N SER A 175 -4.13 16.39 -8.96
CA SER A 175 -4.18 17.34 -10.07
C SER A 175 -3.61 18.72 -9.71
N ASN A 176 -3.92 19.21 -8.51
CA ASN A 176 -3.47 20.52 -7.99
C ASN A 176 -2.22 20.40 -7.08
N ALA A 177 -1.36 19.42 -7.31
CA ALA A 177 -0.12 19.31 -6.54
C ALA A 177 0.80 20.49 -6.86
N THR A 178 1.12 21.32 -5.87
CA THR A 178 2.04 22.47 -5.99
C THR A 178 3.49 22.06 -6.20
N GLN A 179 3.81 20.79 -5.97
CA GLN A 179 5.13 20.20 -6.17
C GLN A 179 4.98 18.98 -7.08
N ASN A 180 5.99 18.72 -7.92
CA ASN A 180 6.13 17.48 -8.67
C ASN A 180 5.11 17.28 -9.82
N MET A 181 4.62 18.37 -10.44
CA MET A 181 3.72 18.29 -11.60
C MET A 181 4.31 17.44 -12.74
N ASP A 182 5.62 17.48 -12.96
CA ASP A 182 6.28 16.75 -14.06
C ASP A 182 6.29 15.22 -13.86
N VAL A 183 6.11 14.73 -12.64
CA VAL A 183 6.10 13.29 -12.31
C VAL A 183 4.70 12.77 -11.93
N ILE A 184 3.68 13.61 -12.05
CA ILE A 184 2.28 13.26 -11.83
C ILE A 184 1.56 13.38 -13.17
N ASN A 185 1.03 12.26 -13.67
CA ASN A 185 0.20 12.27 -14.88
C ASN A 185 -1.27 12.14 -14.49
N CYS A 186 -2.10 13.11 -14.88
CA CYS A 186 -3.53 13.13 -14.60
C CYS A 186 -4.36 13.13 -15.88
N ARG A 187 -5.45 12.37 -15.88
CA ARG A 187 -6.45 12.35 -16.95
C ARG A 187 -7.86 12.32 -16.38
N VAL A 188 -8.76 13.07 -17.01
CA VAL A 188 -10.18 13.05 -16.66
C VAL A 188 -10.86 11.91 -17.40
N VAL A 189 -11.72 11.18 -16.70
CA VAL A 189 -12.57 10.10 -17.22
C VAL A 189 -14.01 10.32 -16.75
N ASN A 190 -14.98 9.84 -17.52
CA ASN A 190 -16.39 9.85 -17.10
C ASN A 190 -17.05 8.49 -17.30
N SER A 191 -17.35 8.12 -18.55
CA SER A 191 -17.74 6.75 -18.94
C SER A 191 -16.57 5.93 -19.50
N ASP A 192 -15.48 6.62 -19.81
CA ASP A 192 -14.28 6.03 -20.41
C ASP A 192 -13.35 5.44 -19.36
N SER A 193 -12.27 4.82 -19.84
CA SER A 193 -11.21 4.26 -19.00
C SER A 193 -9.84 4.87 -19.25
N VAL A 194 -8.99 4.82 -18.23
CA VAL A 194 -7.56 5.11 -18.28
C VAL A 194 -6.80 3.84 -17.95
N ASP A 195 -5.85 3.51 -18.82
CA ASP A 195 -4.94 2.38 -18.65
C ASP A 195 -3.59 2.90 -18.17
N ILE A 196 -3.09 2.29 -17.10
CA ILE A 196 -1.74 2.48 -16.57
C ILE A 196 -0.95 1.23 -16.93
N ASP A 197 -0.08 1.35 -17.93
CA ASP A 197 0.77 0.25 -18.37
C ASP A 197 1.88 -0.05 -17.35
N LEU A 198 1.99 -1.31 -16.97
CA LEU A 198 2.96 -1.86 -16.03
C LEU A 198 3.77 -3.01 -16.66
N SER A 199 3.69 -3.19 -17.97
CA SER A 199 4.34 -4.29 -18.69
C SER A 199 5.86 -4.27 -18.52
N ASN A 200 6.46 -3.07 -18.47
CA ASN A 200 7.91 -2.83 -18.32
C ASN A 200 8.24 -1.81 -17.21
N ALA A 201 7.39 -1.68 -16.20
CA ALA A 201 7.46 -0.60 -15.20
C ALA A 201 8.63 -0.70 -14.19
N CYS A 202 9.39 -1.79 -14.22
CA CYS A 202 10.56 -2.02 -13.38
C CYS A 202 11.84 -2.26 -14.20
N ASP A 203 11.86 -1.89 -15.48
CA ASP A 203 13.07 -1.98 -16.31
C ASP A 203 14.21 -1.17 -15.69
N GLY A 204 15.41 -1.75 -15.68
CA GLY A 204 16.60 -1.17 -15.02
C GLY A 204 16.74 -1.50 -13.52
N HIS A 205 15.76 -2.15 -12.90
CA HIS A 205 15.84 -2.57 -11.50
C HIS A 205 16.21 -4.06 -11.35
N THR A 206 17.30 -4.34 -10.64
CA THR A 206 17.79 -5.73 -10.43
C THR A 206 17.13 -6.44 -9.26
N VAL A 207 16.60 -5.69 -8.29
CA VAL A 207 15.93 -6.20 -7.09
C VAL A 207 14.57 -5.54 -6.90
N ILE A 208 13.59 -6.30 -6.41
CA ILE A 208 12.18 -5.86 -6.27
C ILE A 208 12.09 -4.58 -5.44
N HIS A 209 12.84 -4.50 -4.32
CA HIS A 209 12.80 -3.34 -3.43
C HIS A 209 13.37 -2.06 -4.03
N SER A 210 14.14 -2.14 -5.12
CA SER A 210 14.63 -0.96 -5.83
C SER A 210 13.61 -0.40 -6.81
N CYS A 211 12.65 -1.22 -7.28
CA CYS A 211 11.61 -0.75 -8.17
C CYS A 211 10.59 0.08 -7.38
N PRO A 212 10.25 1.31 -7.82
CA PRO A 212 9.26 2.12 -7.12
C PRO A 212 7.86 1.47 -7.18
N PRO A 213 6.99 1.66 -6.16
CA PRO A 213 5.58 1.27 -6.24
C PRO A 213 4.79 2.17 -7.22
N LEU A 214 3.59 1.73 -7.62
CA LEU A 214 2.65 2.60 -8.33
C LEU A 214 1.74 3.25 -7.28
N PHE A 215 1.64 4.57 -7.34
CA PHE A 215 0.62 5.33 -6.63
C PHE A 215 -0.35 5.91 -7.65
N PHE A 216 -1.64 5.82 -7.36
CA PHE A 216 -2.65 6.50 -8.15
C PHE A 216 -3.76 7.03 -7.25
N SER A 217 -4.49 8.01 -7.74
CA SER A 217 -5.63 8.58 -7.06
C SER A 217 -6.80 8.74 -8.01
N VAL A 218 -8.00 8.71 -7.45
CA VAL A 218 -9.24 9.03 -8.16
C VAL A 218 -9.92 10.13 -7.36
N GLU A 219 -10.02 11.30 -7.99
CA GLU A 219 -10.55 12.54 -7.42
C GLU A 219 -11.85 12.91 -8.13
N PHE A 220 -12.83 13.39 -7.37
CA PHE A 220 -14.03 13.97 -7.96
C PHE A 220 -13.67 15.30 -8.64
N ALA A 221 -13.93 15.46 -9.95
CA ALA A 221 -13.51 16.68 -10.64
C ALA A 221 -14.27 17.91 -10.11
N VAL A 222 -13.52 18.90 -9.61
CA VAL A 222 -14.01 20.08 -8.86
C VAL A 222 -15.04 20.94 -9.63
N ARG A 223 -15.21 20.75 -10.95
CA ARG A 223 -16.08 21.59 -11.79
C ARG A 223 -17.45 20.99 -12.12
N SER A 224 -17.76 19.77 -11.71
CA SER A 224 -19.09 19.20 -11.99
C SER A 224 -20.03 19.41 -10.80
N GLN A 225 -20.81 20.49 -10.86
CA GLN A 225 -22.09 20.55 -10.13
C GLN A 225 -23.04 19.52 -10.75
N GLN A 226 -22.87 18.25 -10.44
CA GLN A 226 -23.86 17.22 -10.77
C GLN A 226 -24.58 16.81 -9.48
N ASN A 227 -25.70 17.47 -9.22
CA ASN A 227 -26.64 17.20 -8.12
C ASN A 227 -27.47 15.92 -8.35
N ALA A 228 -26.93 14.94 -9.08
CA ALA A 228 -27.68 13.74 -9.39
C ALA A 228 -27.41 12.67 -8.32
N PHE A 229 -28.38 12.46 -7.45
CA PHE A 229 -28.43 11.31 -6.55
C PHE A 229 -28.55 10.03 -7.38
N ARG A 230 -27.42 9.39 -7.68
CA ARG A 230 -27.34 8.21 -8.55
C ARG A 230 -26.80 6.97 -7.85
N CYS A 231 -26.15 7.15 -6.70
CA CYS A 231 -25.55 6.06 -5.95
C CYS A 231 -26.62 5.34 -5.14
N THR A 232 -27.05 4.16 -5.61
CA THR A 232 -28.05 3.31 -4.95
C THR A 232 -27.45 2.01 -4.40
N ASP A 233 -26.15 1.81 -4.55
CA ASP A 233 -25.44 0.63 -4.08
C ASP A 233 -25.30 0.67 -2.54
N ASN A 234 -25.34 -0.48 -1.87
CA ASN A 234 -25.20 -0.57 -0.41
C ASN A 234 -23.87 0.00 0.13
N GLU A 235 -22.86 0.12 -0.74
CA GLU A 235 -21.53 0.64 -0.42
C GLU A 235 -21.46 2.18 -0.52
N CYS A 236 -22.51 2.82 -1.06
CA CYS A 236 -22.63 4.27 -1.11
C CYS A 236 -22.91 4.83 0.29
N ARG A 237 -21.97 5.59 0.84
CA ARG A 237 -22.19 6.35 2.07
C ARG A 237 -23.11 7.54 1.86
N PHE A 238 -23.00 8.18 0.70
CA PHE A 238 -23.82 9.32 0.29
C PHE A 238 -24.44 9.06 -1.09
N PRO A 239 -25.66 9.55 -1.35
CA PRO A 239 -26.38 9.28 -2.60
C PRO A 239 -25.75 9.94 -3.83
N ASP A 240 -24.86 10.92 -3.64
CA ASP A 240 -24.13 11.68 -4.65
C ASP A 240 -22.67 11.20 -4.86
N MET A 241 -22.30 10.04 -4.29
CA MET A 241 -21.00 9.44 -4.56
C MET A 241 -20.87 9.00 -6.03
N ALA A 242 -19.68 9.18 -6.59
CA ALA A 242 -19.37 8.73 -7.93
C ALA A 242 -18.74 7.33 -7.92
N ARG A 243 -19.27 6.43 -8.73
CA ARG A 243 -18.79 5.05 -8.88
C ARG A 243 -17.73 4.94 -9.98
N PHE A 244 -16.69 4.15 -9.72
CA PHE A 244 -15.68 3.73 -10.68
C PHE A 244 -15.25 2.29 -10.44
N ALA A 245 -14.67 1.66 -11.45
CA ALA A 245 -14.08 0.34 -11.35
C ALA A 245 -12.55 0.45 -11.46
N VAL A 246 -11.85 -0.29 -10.59
CA VAL A 246 -10.41 -0.55 -10.72
C VAL A 246 -10.25 -1.99 -11.19
N MET A 247 -9.63 -2.17 -12.35
CA MET A 247 -9.33 -3.47 -12.93
C MET A 247 -7.83 -3.69 -12.93
N ALA A 248 -7.40 -4.87 -12.51
CA ALA A 248 -6.02 -5.29 -12.50
C ALA A 248 -5.84 -6.46 -13.46
N ASP A 249 -5.15 -6.21 -14.57
CA ASP A 249 -4.92 -7.19 -15.62
C ASP A 249 -3.51 -7.77 -15.52
N ASN A 250 -3.40 -9.10 -15.54
CA ASN A 250 -2.15 -9.85 -15.65
C ASN A 250 -1.07 -9.46 -14.63
N LEU A 251 -1.50 -9.08 -13.42
CA LEU A 251 -0.58 -8.92 -12.29
C LEU A 251 0.08 -10.26 -11.96
N GLY A 252 1.36 -10.21 -11.62
CA GLY A 252 2.18 -11.35 -11.20
C GLY A 252 2.19 -11.54 -9.68
N CYS A 253 2.93 -12.55 -9.22
CA CYS A 253 3.31 -12.75 -7.83
C CYS A 253 4.84 -12.92 -7.75
N PHE A 254 5.53 -11.90 -7.25
CA PHE A 254 6.99 -11.90 -7.12
C PHE A 254 7.39 -11.60 -5.68
N SER A 255 8.27 -12.43 -5.13
CA SER A 255 8.86 -12.22 -3.80
C SER A 255 10.39 -12.35 -3.87
N SER A 256 11.09 -11.62 -2.99
CA SER A 256 12.54 -11.72 -2.78
C SER A 256 12.92 -12.89 -1.89
N ALA A 257 11.99 -13.40 -1.07
CA ALA A 257 12.25 -14.43 -0.04
C ALA A 257 12.85 -15.73 -0.61
N GLY A 258 12.48 -16.11 -1.84
CA GLY A 258 12.99 -17.32 -2.48
C GLY A 258 14.50 -17.33 -2.75
N LYS A 259 15.16 -16.15 -2.81
CA LYS A 259 16.61 -16.10 -3.03
C LYS A 259 17.42 -16.54 -1.82
N ALA A 260 16.92 -16.31 -0.60
CA ALA A 260 17.62 -16.65 0.64
C ALA A 260 17.77 -18.18 0.81
N ILE A 261 16.78 -18.96 0.39
CA ILE A 261 16.84 -20.43 0.45
C ILE A 261 17.85 -20.96 -0.58
N SER A 262 17.88 -20.39 -1.79
CA SER A 262 18.81 -20.82 -2.83
C SER A 262 20.29 -20.62 -2.43
N SER A 263 20.61 -19.49 -1.79
CA SER A 263 21.97 -19.24 -1.30
C SER A 263 22.39 -20.21 -0.20
N LEU A 264 21.46 -20.62 0.67
CA LEU A 264 21.75 -21.55 1.76
C LEU A 264 21.98 -22.97 1.25
N VAL A 265 21.23 -23.40 0.22
CA VAL A 265 21.42 -24.70 -0.45
C VAL A 265 22.75 -24.75 -1.18
N VAL A 266 23.13 -23.69 -1.91
CA VAL A 266 24.44 -23.63 -2.59
C VAL A 266 25.60 -23.68 -1.58
N LEU A 267 25.46 -23.02 -0.43
CA LEU A 267 26.47 -23.02 0.62
C LEU A 267 26.58 -24.38 1.32
N LEU A 268 25.45 -25.06 1.55
CA LEU A 268 25.41 -26.44 2.04
C LEU A 268 26.04 -27.42 1.06
N VAL A 269 25.72 -27.33 -0.24
CA VAL A 269 26.32 -28.18 -1.28
C VAL A 269 27.83 -27.92 -1.39
N ALA A 270 28.27 -26.66 -1.29
CA ALA A 270 29.69 -26.32 -1.30
C ALA A 270 30.43 -26.87 -0.07
N LEU A 271 29.84 -26.76 1.13
CA LEU A 271 30.41 -27.32 2.36
C LEU A 271 30.51 -28.84 2.28
N VAL A 272 29.43 -29.51 1.85
CA VAL A 272 29.40 -30.96 1.65
C VAL A 272 30.46 -31.39 0.63
N ALA A 273 30.59 -30.69 -0.50
CA ALA A 273 31.60 -30.99 -1.51
C ALA A 273 33.05 -30.81 -1.02
N VAL A 274 33.29 -29.88 -0.08
CA VAL A 274 34.61 -29.70 0.55
C VAL A 274 34.89 -30.81 1.58
N PHE A 275 33.89 -31.21 2.38
CA PHE A 275 34.04 -32.29 3.36
C PHE A 275 34.24 -33.67 2.73
N PHE A 276 33.66 -33.95 1.56
CA PHE A 276 33.86 -35.21 0.82
C PHE A 276 35.13 -35.23 -0.06
N ARG A 277 35.92 -34.14 -0.07
CA ARG A 277 37.19 -34.04 -0.79
C ARG A 277 38.42 -34.16 0.11
N GLN A 278 38.24 -34.28 1.42
CA GLN A 278 39.28 -34.66 2.40
C GLN A 278 39.16 -36.15 2.72
#